data_AF-G3IU43-F1
#
_entry.id   AF-G3IU43-F1
#
_cell.length_a   1.000
_cell.length_b   1.000
_cell.length_c   1.000
_cell.angle_alpha   90.00
_cell.angle_beta   90.00
_cell.angle_gamma   90.00
#
_symmetry.space_group_name_H-M   'P 1'
#
loop_
_entity.id
_entity.type
_entity.pdbx_description
1 polymer ?
#
loop_
_entity_poly.entity_id
_entity_poly.type
_entity_poly.pdbx_seq_one_letter_code
_entity_poly.pdbx_strand_id
1 'polypeptide(L)' 'MEIEKNLLNALRQSMPKPIADRVIEADSNLSFDLGIDSLGLMTLSVNIENAYAINLVDHVEALMTVKSVSELQTLIHSVL' A
#
# COMPACT_ATOMS: atom_id res chain seq x y z
N MET A 1 9.44 -10.95 -5.49
CA MET A 1 9.65 -9.51 -5.73
C MET A 1 10.04 -8.89 -4.40
N GLU A 2 11.07 -8.05 -4.38
CA GLU A 2 11.43 -7.31 -3.16
C GLU A 2 10.48 -6.10 -2.99
N ILE A 3 9.99 -5.89 -1.76
CA ILE A 3 9.10 -4.76 -1.45
C ILE A 3 9.97 -3.54 -1.19
N GLU A 4 9.69 -2.44 -1.88
CA GLU A 4 10.43 -1.20 -1.70
C GLU A 4 10.27 -0.63 -0.29
N LYS A 5 11.35 -0.08 0.25
CA LYS A 5 11.39 0.48 1.61
C LYS A 5 10.31 1.56 1.83
N ASN A 6 10.06 2.40 0.82
CA ASN A 6 9.04 3.44 0.88
C ASN A 6 7.64 2.85 0.99
N LEU A 7 7.34 1.82 0.19
CA LEU A 7 6.06 1.10 0.25
C LEU A 7 5.89 0.38 1.60
N LEU A 8 6.94 -0.28 2.09
CA LEU A 8 6.92 -0.96 3.37
C LEU A 8 6.61 0.00 4.54
N ASN A 9 7.21 1.19 4.51
CA ASN A 9 6.95 2.23 5.51
C ASN A 9 5.52 2.77 5.43
N ALA A 10 5.02 3.05 4.22
CA ALA A 10 3.65 3.51 4.01
C ALA A 10 2.62 2.47 4.51
N LEU A 11 2.83 1.19 4.21
CA LEU A 11 2.00 0.09 4.71
C LEU A 11 1.97 0.06 6.24
N ARG A 12 3.13 0.14 6.90
CA ARG A 12 3.23 0.12 8.37
C ARG A 12 2.52 1.30 9.04
N GLN A 13 2.54 2.47 8.42
CA GLN A 13 1.87 3.68 8.92
C GLN A 13 0.35 3.63 8.75
N SER A 14 -0.15 2.86 7.78
CA SER A 14 -1.58 2.73 7.48
C SER A 14 -2.25 1.54 8.15
N MET A 15 -1.50 0.69 8.85
CA MET A 15 -2.06 -0.43 9.61
C MET A 15 -2.69 0.05 10.93
N PRO A 16 -3.88 -0.46 11.31
CA PRO A 16 -4.59 -0.04 12.52
C PRO A 16 -3.85 -0.38 13.82
N LYS A 17 -2.89 -1.31 13.78
CA LYS A 17 -1.93 -1.56 14.85
C LYS A 17 -0.53 -1.66 14.26
N PRO A 18 0.44 -0.88 14.73
CA PRO A 18 1.84 -1.09 14.39
C PRO A 18 2.29 -2.40 15.05
N ILE A 19 2.20 -3.50 14.32
CA ILE A 19 2.78 -4.77 14.74
C ILE A 19 4.22 -4.73 14.20
N ALA A 20 5.14 -4.28 15.05
CA ALA A 20 6.55 -4.09 14.70
C ALA A 20 7.18 -5.36 14.08
N ASP A 21 6.68 -6.53 14.47
CA ASP A 21 7.18 -7.84 14.05
C ASP A 21 6.34 -8.52 12.95
N ARG A 22 5.32 -7.84 12.40
CA ARG A 22 4.54 -8.41 11.30
C ARG A 22 5.41 -8.43 10.05
N VAL A 23 5.66 -9.64 9.55
CA VAL A 23 6.28 -9.86 8.25
C VAL A 23 5.26 -9.44 7.18
N ILE A 24 5.69 -8.59 6.25
CA ILE A 24 4.90 -8.15 5.11
C ILE A 24 5.55 -8.76 3.88
N GLU A 25 4.80 -9.59 3.17
CA GLU A 25 5.24 -10.30 1.97
C GLU A 25 4.53 -9.74 0.74
N ALA A 26 5.09 -10.00 -0.45
CA ALA A 26 4.58 -9.40 -1.68
C ALA A 26 3.16 -9.89 -2.03
N ASP A 27 2.82 -11.11 -1.65
CA ASP A 27 1.50 -11.72 -1.82
C ASP A 27 0.55 -11.45 -0.65
N SER A 28 1.01 -10.76 0.41
CA SER A 28 0.15 -10.38 1.53
C SER A 28 -1.05 -9.56 1.04
N ASN A 29 -2.24 -10.00 1.44
CA ASN A 29 -3.48 -9.32 1.14
C ASN A 29 -3.63 -8.06 2.01
N LEU A 30 -3.91 -6.92 1.38
CA LEU A 30 -4.03 -5.64 2.07
C LEU A 30 -5.12 -5.68 3.15
N SER A 31 -6.28 -6.26 2.84
CA SER A 31 -7.41 -6.28 3.79
C SER A 31 -7.29 -7.41 4.79
N PHE A 32 -7.13 -8.65 4.34
CA PHE A 32 -7.16 -9.83 5.20
C PHE A 32 -5.90 -10.00 6.05
N ASP A 33 -4.72 -9.83 5.45
CA ASP A 33 -3.46 -10.08 6.15
C ASP A 33 -3.00 -8.83 6.89
N LEU A 34 -3.09 -7.67 6.25
CA LEU A 34 -2.58 -6.42 6.80
C LEU A 34 -3.63 -5.61 7.59
N GLY A 35 -4.92 -5.93 7.45
CA GLY A 35 -6.00 -5.23 8.16
C GLY A 35 -6.27 -3.83 7.62
N ILE A 36 -5.91 -3.56 6.36
CA ILE A 36 -6.15 -2.28 5.69
C ILE A 36 -7.59 -2.29 5.17
N ASP A 37 -8.48 -1.60 5.88
CA ASP A 37 -9.85 -1.35 5.48
C ASP A 37 -9.96 -0.14 4.53
N SER A 38 -11.17 0.33 4.22
CA SER A 38 -11.38 1.46 3.31
C SER A 38 -10.76 2.78 3.82
N LEU A 39 -10.73 2.99 5.14
CA LEU A 39 -10.09 4.17 5.74
C LEU A 39 -8.57 4.02 5.78
N GLY A 40 -8.08 2.81 6.07
CA GLY A 40 -6.68 2.45 5.96
C GLY A 40 -6.16 2.60 4.54
N LEU A 41 -6.97 2.27 3.52
CA LEU A 41 -6.61 2.42 2.12
C LEU A 41 -6.48 3.88 1.71
N MET A 42 -7.37 4.77 2.18
CA MET A 42 -7.21 6.22 2.00
C MET A 42 -5.96 6.75 2.69
N THR A 43 -5.67 6.28 3.90
CA THR A 43 -4.46 6.68 4.61
C THR A 43 -3.21 6.19 3.88
N LEU A 44 -3.25 4.97 3.35
CA LEU A 44 -2.21 4.36 2.53
C LEU A 44 -1.98 5.13 1.23
N SER A 45 -3.04 5.54 0.52
CA SER A 45 -2.88 6.29 -0.72
C SER A 45 -2.15 7.61 -0.47
N VAL A 46 -2.53 8.37 0.57
CA VAL A 46 -1.85 9.61 0.96
C VAL A 46 -0.39 9.36 1.35
N ASN A 47 -0.09 8.31 2.11
CA ASN A 47 1.28 7.97 2.49
C ASN A 47 2.15 7.60 1.29
N ILE A 48 1.58 6.91 0.29
CA ILE A 48 2.27 6.57 -0.96
C ILE A 48 2.52 7.82 -1.81
N GLU A 49 1.51 8.66 -2.02
CA GLU A 49 1.65 9.92 -2.76
C GLU A 49 2.79 10.77 -2.20
N ASN A 50 2.86 10.90 -0.87
CA ASN A 50 3.94 11.60 -0.19
C ASN A 50 5.31 10.91 -0.33
N ALA A 51 5.36 9.58 -0.26
CA ALA A 51 6.63 8.84 -0.30
C ALA A 51 7.25 8.75 -1.71
N TYR A 52 6.43 8.84 -2.75
CA TYR A 52 6.85 8.70 -4.15
C TYR A 52 6.70 9.99 -4.98
N ALA A 53 6.12 11.05 -4.40
CA ALA A 53 5.80 12.30 -5.10
C ALA A 53 4.91 12.10 -6.34
N ILE A 54 3.89 11.24 -6.21
CA ILE A 54 2.92 10.90 -7.27
C ILE A 54 1.49 11.33 -6.88
N ASN A 55 0.57 11.30 -7.85
CA ASN A 55 -0.87 11.48 -7.63
C ASN A 55 -1.62 10.18 -7.95
N LEU A 56 -2.16 9.50 -6.94
CA LEU A 56 -2.93 8.27 -7.12
C LEU A 56 -4.42 8.52 -7.39
N VAL A 57 -4.91 9.75 -7.18
CA VAL A 57 -6.31 10.11 -7.42
C VAL A 57 -6.72 9.88 -8.88
N ASP A 58 -5.81 10.13 -9.82
CA ASP A 58 -6.04 9.90 -11.26
C ASP A 58 -6.16 8.39 -11.61
N HIS A 59 -5.81 7.51 -10.67
CA HIS A 59 -5.78 6.05 -10.81
C HIS A 59 -6.68 5.36 -9.77
N VAL A 60 -7.72 6.05 -9.29
CA VAL A 60 -8.60 5.54 -8.21
C VAL A 60 -9.25 4.19 -8.56
N GLU A 61 -9.66 3.96 -9.81
CA GLU A 61 -10.25 2.69 -10.22
C GLU A 61 -9.26 1.53 -10.08
N ALA A 62 -8.00 1.75 -10.48
CA ALA A 62 -6.95 0.75 -10.32
C ALA A 62 -6.67 0.49 -8.84
N LEU A 63 -6.54 1.54 -8.03
CA LEU A 63 -6.33 1.45 -6.57
C LEU A 63 -7.43 0.63 -5.89
N MET A 64 -8.70 0.80 -6.28
CA MET A 64 -9.84 0.05 -5.73
C MET A 64 -9.83 -1.45 -6.08
N THR A 65 -9.04 -1.87 -7.08
CA THR A 65 -8.92 -3.27 -7.48
C THR A 65 -7.70 -3.99 -6.90
N VAL A 66 -6.75 -3.25 -6.34
CA VAL A 66 -5.53 -3.79 -5.71
C VAL A 66 -5.90 -4.61 -4.46
N LYS A 67 -5.40 -5.84 -4.39
CA LYS A 67 -5.65 -6.77 -3.28
C LYS A 67 -4.38 -7.15 -2.54
N SER A 68 -3.22 -7.15 -3.21
CA SER A 68 -1.93 -7.54 -2.62
C SER A 68 -0.90 -6.41 -2.62
N VAL A 69 0.14 -6.57 -1.80
CA VAL A 69 1.29 -5.65 -1.78
C VAL A 69 1.98 -5.59 -3.15
N SER A 70 2.05 -6.71 -3.86
CA SER A 70 2.70 -6.77 -5.18
C SER A 70 1.94 -6.02 -6.27
N GLU A 71 0.61 -6.14 -6.27
CA GLU A 71 -0.26 -5.37 -7.15
C GLU A 71 -0.17 -3.88 -6.84
N LEU A 72 -0.09 -3.51 -5.54
CA LEU A 72 0.09 -2.14 -5.12
C LEU A 72 1.43 -1.55 -5.61
N GLN A 73 2.53 -2.30 -5.47
CA GLN A 73 3.83 -1.88 -5.98
C GLN A 73 3.82 -1.72 -7.51
N THR A 74 3.15 -2.65 -8.22
CA THR A 74 2.98 -2.59 -9.68
C THR A 74 2.20 -1.34 -10.09
N LEU A 75 1.13 -1.00 -9.35
CA LEU A 75 0.37 0.23 -9.58
C LEU A 75 1.26 1.46 -9.40
N ILE A 76 2.02 1.55 -8.31
CA ILE A 76 2.94 2.68 -8.06
C ILE A 76 3.93 2.84 -9.22
N HIS A 77 4.54 1.73 -9.68
CA HIS A 77 5.48 1.76 -10.80
C HIS A 77 4.86 2.14 -12.14
N SER A 78 3.55 1.94 -12.32
CA SER A 78 2.85 2.38 -13.53
C SER A 78 2.58 3.90 -13.57
N VAL A 79 2.74 4.58 -12.42
CA VAL A 79 2.46 6.01 -12.24
C VAL A 79 3.76 6.84 -12.15
N LEU A 80 4.89 6.20 -11.82
CA LEU A 80 6.24 6.82 -11.85
C LEU A 80 6.72 7.06 -13.29
#